data_AF-A0A1R1BMB0-F1
#
_entry.id   AF-A0A1R1BMB0-F1
#
_cell.length_a   1.000
_cell.length_b   1.000
_cell.length_c   1.000
_cell.angle_alpha   90.00
_cell.angle_beta   90.00
_cell.angle_gamma   90.00
#
_symmetry.space_group_name_H-M   'P 1'
#
loop_
_entity.id
_entity.type
_entity.pdbx_description
1 polymer ?
#
loop_
_entity_poly.entity_id
_entity_poly.type
_entity_poly.pdbx_seq_one_letter_code
_entity_poly.pdbx_strand_id
1 'polypeptide(L)'
;MFIQKRYIRSLLSLPLAGLLFMLLGTQQITAAPVDSLLPERSEQEISQKWTQWMSGKDQTATFTQNPSTKAPYVAGVVSDSTLEQALGAANFYRYLSGLDGDLVLDAALNRQAQHGAVVVSTGELTHFPARPADMAKDFFDLGAKSTSSSNLYASYGAQGNLAVKSVEAYMDDSDASNIAALGHRRWILSPQLKKVGFGIASRDNKNYASHFSTMQVMDTSRSGKLNYNYNLYPNKGAFPIEAFNVSQAWSAQLNPDVFVKPSNSEVQVEIVRSSDQKTWVLGAKTPVSSDPAKAFFNVNTDGYGYNYAVIFRPDNLKSLKAGDTFNVRITGLKKKDGSKAEISYQTRFFSVSNPSQEPVTDPQNPGTDPQDPGADPQNPDTGNEDYLDNHLMQFEYTADRTLKVRGTLTAYAGKTFSFQIHGPSPDEKHIRTETVKLDANGRFSLTVPNLGVSDLTIYLQVDPSFMYLIPTASNSDVTYYFE
;
A
#
# COMPACT_ATOMS: atom_id res chain seq x y z
N MET A 1 88.58 -57.27 -16.75
CA MET A 1 87.67 -57.50 -15.61
C MET A 1 86.41 -56.68 -15.89
N PHE A 2 85.29 -57.38 -16.20
CA PHE A 2 83.89 -56.93 -16.38
C PHE A 2 83.60 -55.75 -17.35
N ILE A 3 83.13 -55.96 -18.59
CA ILE A 3 81.78 -56.34 -19.11
C ILE A 3 80.86 -55.12 -19.40
N GLN A 4 80.55 -54.96 -20.71
CA GLN A 4 79.32 -54.48 -21.40
C GLN A 4 78.87 -53.00 -21.30
N LYS A 5 78.72 -52.28 -22.45
CA LYS A 5 77.54 -52.15 -23.37
C LYS A 5 76.31 -51.59 -22.62
N ARG A 6 75.49 -50.64 -23.11
CA ARG A 6 75.12 -50.19 -24.47
C ARG A 6 74.27 -48.90 -24.33
N TYR A 7 74.34 -48.04 -25.33
CA TYR A 7 73.42 -46.99 -25.83
C TYR A 7 72.00 -46.85 -25.22
N ILE A 8 71.47 -45.62 -25.13
CA ILE A 8 70.42 -45.01 -26.01
C ILE A 8 69.92 -43.67 -25.41
N ARG A 9 69.58 -42.74 -26.32
CA ARG A 9 68.98 -41.40 -26.14
C ARG A 9 67.79 -41.36 -25.17
N SER A 10 67.63 -40.24 -24.46
CA SER A 10 66.41 -39.95 -23.69
C SER A 10 66.02 -38.48 -23.82
N LEU A 11 64.73 -38.28 -24.03
CA LEU A 11 64.00 -37.06 -24.33
C LEU A 11 63.97 -36.07 -23.16
N LEU A 12 63.80 -34.79 -23.51
CA LEU A 12 63.40 -33.71 -22.61
C LEU A 12 62.11 -34.08 -21.85
N SER A 13 62.16 -33.92 -20.53
CA SER A 13 61.00 -33.78 -19.66
C SER A 13 61.01 -32.39 -19.02
N LEU A 14 59.93 -31.64 -19.21
CA LEU A 14 59.64 -30.37 -18.52
C LEU A 14 59.34 -30.62 -17.04
N PRO A 15 59.77 -29.75 -16.11
CA PRO A 15 59.19 -29.71 -14.77
C PRO A 15 57.92 -28.84 -14.75
N LEU A 16 56.87 -29.44 -14.23
CA LEU A 16 55.55 -28.88 -13.96
C LEU A 16 55.66 -27.83 -12.82
N ALA A 17 55.45 -26.56 -13.13
CA ALA A 17 55.34 -25.50 -12.11
C ALA A 17 53.91 -25.50 -11.55
N GLY A 18 53.76 -25.95 -10.30
CA GLY A 18 52.50 -25.83 -9.56
C GLY A 18 52.23 -24.38 -9.17
N LEU A 19 51.23 -23.75 -9.80
CA LEU A 19 50.62 -22.51 -9.32
C LEU A 19 49.72 -22.86 -8.13
N LEU A 20 50.14 -22.50 -6.93
CA LEU A 20 49.30 -22.48 -5.74
C LEU A 20 48.48 -21.18 -5.76
N PHE A 21 47.25 -21.22 -6.27
CA PHE A 21 46.29 -20.13 -6.13
C PHE A 21 45.80 -20.09 -4.67
N MET A 22 46.34 -19.19 -3.85
CA MET A 22 45.71 -18.83 -2.57
C MET A 22 44.47 -17.99 -2.85
N LEU A 23 43.30 -18.63 -2.78
CA LEU A 23 42.00 -17.95 -2.64
C LEU A 23 41.96 -17.27 -1.27
N LEU A 24 42.44 -16.03 -1.19
CA LEU A 24 42.08 -15.10 -0.13
C LEU A 24 40.62 -14.68 -0.34
N GLY A 25 39.70 -15.55 0.09
CA GLY A 25 38.31 -15.17 0.27
C GLY A 25 38.26 -14.07 1.32
N THR A 26 37.95 -12.84 0.89
CA THR A 26 37.56 -11.79 1.83
C THR A 26 36.24 -12.23 2.44
N GLN A 27 36.27 -12.73 3.67
CA GLN A 27 35.04 -12.87 4.46
C GLN A 27 34.51 -11.45 4.68
N GLN A 28 33.55 -11.02 3.87
CA GLN A 28 32.73 -9.87 4.21
C GLN A 28 32.00 -10.26 5.50
N ILE A 29 32.44 -9.69 6.63
CA ILE A 29 31.69 -9.74 7.89
C ILE A 29 30.40 -8.97 7.63
N THR A 30 29.34 -9.67 7.25
CA THR A 30 27.99 -9.12 7.17
C THR A 30 27.52 -8.82 8.58
N ALA A 31 26.90 -7.67 8.80
CA ALA A 31 26.29 -7.38 10.09
C ALA A 31 25.15 -8.38 10.32
N ALA A 32 25.07 -8.97 11.52
CA ALA A 32 23.92 -9.80 11.86
C ALA A 32 22.63 -8.94 11.76
N PRO A 33 21.54 -9.46 11.17
CA PRO A 33 20.28 -8.74 11.08
C PRO A 33 19.79 -8.31 12.47
N VAL A 34 19.39 -7.05 12.59
CA VAL A 34 18.74 -6.51 13.78
C VAL A 34 17.28 -6.96 13.76
N ASP A 35 16.79 -7.53 14.85
CA ASP A 35 15.38 -7.90 15.00
C ASP A 35 14.50 -6.67 15.33
N SER A 36 13.22 -6.65 14.94
CA SER A 36 12.33 -5.51 15.23
C SER A 36 11.98 -5.40 16.72
N LEU A 37 11.99 -6.54 17.43
CA LEU A 37 11.40 -6.78 18.76
C LEU A 37 9.87 -6.62 18.81
N LEU A 38 9.22 -6.47 17.65
CA LEU A 38 7.77 -6.41 17.52
C LEU A 38 7.22 -7.78 17.08
N PRO A 39 6.05 -8.18 17.59
CA PRO A 39 5.47 -9.48 17.24
C PRO A 39 5.10 -9.55 15.76
N GLU A 40 5.36 -10.72 15.18
CA GLU A 40 4.72 -11.15 13.94
C GLU A 40 3.29 -11.61 14.24
N ARG A 41 2.40 -11.47 13.26
CA ARG A 41 1.00 -11.91 13.38
C ARG A 41 0.73 -13.01 12.35
N SER A 42 0.03 -14.04 12.78
CA SER A 42 -0.44 -15.11 11.89
C SER A 42 -1.58 -14.61 10.97
N GLU A 43 -1.82 -15.32 9.86
CA GLU A 43 -2.98 -15.03 9.01
C GLU A 43 -4.29 -15.10 9.78
N GLN A 44 -4.44 -16.10 10.66
CA GLN A 44 -5.65 -16.28 11.46
C GLN A 44 -5.90 -15.08 12.37
N GLU A 45 -4.87 -14.61 13.08
CA GLU A 45 -4.95 -13.42 13.93
C GLU A 45 -5.31 -12.16 13.13
N ILE A 46 -4.67 -11.98 11.97
CA ILE A 46 -4.94 -10.83 11.09
C ILE A 46 -6.38 -10.88 10.56
N SER A 47 -6.84 -12.03 10.05
CA SER A 47 -8.21 -12.19 9.54
C SER A 47 -9.25 -11.96 10.63
N GLN A 48 -9.02 -12.45 11.86
CA GLN A 48 -9.90 -12.15 13.00
C GLN A 48 -9.99 -10.65 13.29
N LYS A 49 -8.84 -9.95 13.29
CA LYS A 49 -8.81 -8.50 13.50
C LYS A 49 -9.39 -7.72 12.33
N TRP A 50 -9.24 -8.19 11.10
CA TRP A 50 -9.90 -7.63 9.93
C TRP A 50 -11.43 -7.69 10.10
N THR A 51 -11.98 -8.87 10.39
CA THR A 51 -13.42 -9.01 10.65
C THR A 51 -13.89 -8.15 11.81
N GLN A 52 -13.10 -8.07 12.89
CA GLN A 52 -13.45 -7.28 14.08
C GLN A 52 -13.46 -5.77 13.82
N TRP A 53 -12.45 -5.24 13.13
CA TRP A 53 -12.18 -3.80 13.09
C TRP A 53 -12.40 -3.14 11.73
N MET A 54 -12.42 -3.92 10.66
CA MET A 54 -12.68 -3.44 9.30
C MET A 54 -14.09 -3.80 8.81
N SER A 55 -14.89 -4.50 9.62
CA SER A 55 -16.30 -4.75 9.28
C SER A 55 -17.07 -3.44 9.21
N GLY A 56 -17.86 -3.29 8.14
CA GLY A 56 -18.64 -2.07 7.92
C GLY A 56 -17.82 -0.83 7.53
N LYS A 57 -16.53 -0.98 7.16
CA LYS A 57 -15.68 0.13 6.67
C LYS A 57 -16.31 0.94 5.51
N ASP A 58 -17.19 0.31 4.74
CA ASP A 58 -17.86 0.91 3.59
C ASP A 58 -19.27 1.45 3.92
N GLN A 59 -19.73 1.33 5.18
CA GLN A 59 -20.97 1.96 5.62
C GLN A 59 -20.84 3.48 5.55
N THR A 60 -21.89 4.16 5.09
CA THR A 60 -21.85 5.62 4.96
C THR A 60 -21.69 6.28 6.32
N ALA A 61 -20.77 7.25 6.41
CA ALA A 61 -20.59 8.04 7.62
C ALA A 61 -21.88 8.78 8.00
N THR A 62 -22.19 8.83 9.29
CA THR A 62 -23.40 9.47 9.82
C THR A 62 -23.07 10.49 10.90
N PHE A 63 -24.02 11.38 11.15
CA PHE A 63 -23.90 12.45 12.14
C PHE A 63 -25.11 12.43 13.07
N THR A 64 -24.90 12.66 14.36
CA THR A 64 -26.00 13.01 15.29
C THR A 64 -26.39 14.48 15.15
N GLN A 65 -25.46 15.32 14.67
CA GLN A 65 -25.71 16.68 14.21
C GLN A 65 -24.90 16.96 12.94
N ASN A 66 -25.56 17.32 11.85
CA ASN A 66 -24.87 17.60 10.59
C ASN A 66 -23.94 18.83 10.69
N PRO A 67 -22.73 18.78 10.10
CA PRO A 67 -21.88 19.96 9.96
C PRO A 67 -22.48 20.98 8.98
N SER A 68 -22.11 22.24 9.14
CA SER A 68 -22.32 23.30 8.16
C SER A 68 -20.97 23.92 7.78
N THR A 69 -20.64 23.82 6.50
CA THR A 69 -19.39 24.32 5.90
C THR A 69 -19.51 25.75 5.36
N LYS A 70 -20.60 26.43 5.69
CA LYS A 70 -20.92 27.83 5.37
C LYS A 70 -21.59 28.50 6.56
N ALA A 71 -21.63 29.83 6.59
CA ALA A 71 -22.33 30.56 7.64
C ALA A 71 -23.85 30.23 7.67
N PRO A 72 -24.45 30.03 8.86
CA PRO A 72 -23.79 29.86 10.15
C PRO A 72 -23.03 28.52 10.23
N TYR A 73 -21.75 28.59 10.58
CA TYR A 73 -20.89 27.41 10.68
C TYR A 73 -21.28 26.55 11.87
N VAL A 74 -21.30 25.23 11.66
CA VAL A 74 -21.62 24.25 12.70
C VAL A 74 -20.62 23.11 12.54
N ALA A 75 -19.91 22.78 13.62
CA ALA A 75 -18.98 21.65 13.59
C ALA A 75 -19.75 20.36 13.30
N GLY A 76 -20.94 20.20 13.89
CA GLY A 76 -21.66 18.94 13.86
C GLY A 76 -21.04 17.94 14.84
N VAL A 77 -21.60 16.74 14.87
CA VAL A 77 -21.18 15.65 15.74
C VAL A 77 -21.26 14.38 14.92
N VAL A 78 -20.09 13.80 14.65
CA VAL A 78 -19.96 12.48 13.99
C VAL A 78 -20.56 11.42 14.91
N SER A 79 -21.30 10.46 14.36
CA SER A 79 -21.89 9.39 15.18
C SER A 79 -20.84 8.46 15.77
N ASP A 80 -21.16 7.86 16.92
CA ASP A 80 -20.26 6.93 17.61
C ASP A 80 -19.88 5.75 16.71
N SER A 81 -20.83 5.19 15.94
CA SER A 81 -20.54 4.09 15.00
C SER A 81 -19.53 4.48 13.92
N THR A 82 -19.62 5.71 13.38
CA THR A 82 -18.67 6.21 12.38
C THR A 82 -17.28 6.38 13.00
N LEU A 83 -17.21 6.89 14.23
CA LEU A 83 -15.96 7.07 14.98
C LEU A 83 -15.31 5.74 15.37
N GLU A 84 -16.11 4.76 15.80
CA GLU A 84 -15.65 3.41 16.17
C GLU A 84 -15.08 2.66 14.97
N GLN A 85 -15.70 2.77 13.80
CA GLN A 85 -15.16 2.20 12.56
C GLN A 85 -13.81 2.83 12.17
N ALA A 86 -13.70 4.16 12.27
CA ALA A 86 -12.43 4.85 12.00
C ALA A 86 -11.33 4.47 13.00
N LEU A 87 -11.70 4.32 14.28
CA LEU A 87 -10.82 3.81 15.33
C LEU A 87 -10.37 2.38 15.02
N GLY A 88 -11.30 1.50 14.63
CA GLY A 88 -11.04 0.13 14.21
C GLY A 88 -10.00 0.08 13.09
N ALA A 89 -10.18 0.88 12.04
CA ALA A 89 -9.23 0.98 10.94
C ALA A 89 -7.83 1.40 11.42
N ALA A 90 -7.72 2.47 12.21
CA ALA A 90 -6.42 2.93 12.72
C ALA A 90 -5.74 1.87 13.59
N ASN A 91 -6.50 1.17 14.44
CA ASN A 91 -6.00 0.09 15.27
C ASN A 91 -5.56 -1.13 14.45
N PHE A 92 -6.28 -1.46 13.38
CA PHE A 92 -5.94 -2.56 12.47
C PHE A 92 -4.59 -2.32 11.79
N TYR A 93 -4.37 -1.13 11.22
CA TYR A 93 -3.09 -0.80 10.57
C TYR A 93 -1.90 -0.78 11.55
N ARG A 94 -2.11 -0.34 12.79
CA ARG A 94 -1.10 -0.46 13.86
C ARG A 94 -0.79 -1.92 14.17
N TYR A 95 -1.83 -2.74 14.32
CA TYR A 95 -1.72 -4.17 14.58
C TYR A 95 -0.96 -4.92 13.49
N LEU A 96 -1.24 -4.62 12.21
CA LEU A 96 -0.49 -5.17 11.06
C LEU A 96 1.00 -4.85 11.12
N SER A 97 1.36 -3.67 11.65
CA SER A 97 2.75 -3.21 11.78
C SER A 97 3.48 -3.77 13.00
N GLY A 98 2.86 -4.69 13.74
CA GLY A 98 3.38 -5.26 14.99
C GLY A 98 3.18 -4.38 16.23
N LEU A 99 2.56 -3.20 16.10
CA LEU A 99 2.22 -2.34 17.22
C LEU A 99 0.91 -2.79 17.89
N ASP A 100 0.64 -2.30 19.10
CA ASP A 100 -0.66 -2.49 19.72
C ASP A 100 -1.73 -1.67 18.99
N GLY A 101 -2.84 -2.34 18.64
CA GLY A 101 -4.08 -1.74 18.13
C GLY A 101 -4.98 -1.31 19.29
N ASP A 102 -4.46 -0.45 20.17
CA ASP A 102 -5.07 -0.06 21.43
C ASP A 102 -5.32 1.46 21.53
N LEU A 103 -5.41 2.15 20.40
CA LEU A 103 -5.83 3.54 20.37
C LEU A 103 -7.23 3.67 20.97
N VAL A 104 -7.49 4.83 21.57
CA VAL A 104 -8.79 5.19 22.12
C VAL A 104 -9.25 6.53 21.58
N LEU A 105 -10.56 6.66 21.39
CA LEU A 105 -11.18 7.94 21.07
C LEU A 105 -11.12 8.86 22.29
N ASP A 106 -10.81 10.14 22.05
CA ASP A 106 -10.91 11.19 23.05
C ASP A 106 -11.95 12.23 22.60
N ALA A 107 -12.93 12.50 23.45
CA ALA A 107 -14.05 13.38 23.10
C ALA A 107 -13.60 14.81 22.77
N ALA A 108 -12.57 15.32 23.44
CA ALA A 108 -12.04 16.65 23.13
C ALA A 108 -11.30 16.66 21.78
N LEU A 109 -10.57 15.58 21.47
CA LEU A 109 -9.92 15.42 20.16
C LEU A 109 -10.93 15.23 19.02
N ASN A 110 -12.03 14.50 19.23
CA ASN A 110 -13.13 14.41 18.25
C ASN A 110 -13.74 15.78 17.98
N ARG A 111 -14.04 16.55 19.03
CA ARG A 111 -14.57 17.91 18.89
C ARG A 111 -13.58 18.81 18.12
N GLN A 112 -12.30 18.74 18.45
CA GLN A 112 -11.24 19.50 17.77
C GLN A 112 -11.17 19.10 16.29
N ALA A 113 -11.11 17.80 15.99
CA ALA A 113 -11.07 17.27 14.63
C ALA A 113 -12.28 17.70 13.80
N GLN A 114 -13.47 17.70 14.39
CA GLN A 114 -14.68 18.09 13.67
C GLN A 114 -14.70 19.59 13.31
N HIS A 115 -14.18 20.46 14.19
CA HIS A 115 -13.95 21.87 13.82
C HIS A 115 -12.90 21.97 12.72
N GLY A 116 -11.82 21.18 12.80
CA GLY A 116 -10.79 21.10 11.79
C GLY A 116 -11.35 20.78 10.41
N ALA A 117 -12.18 19.74 10.32
CA ALA A 117 -12.79 19.29 9.07
C ALA A 117 -13.66 20.38 8.43
N VAL A 118 -14.45 21.10 9.24
CA VAL A 118 -15.22 22.25 8.74
C VAL A 118 -14.28 23.37 8.26
N VAL A 119 -13.22 23.70 9.00
CA VAL A 119 -12.29 24.76 8.61
C VAL A 119 -11.53 24.41 7.32
N VAL A 120 -10.97 23.20 7.16
CA VAL A 120 -10.31 22.81 5.88
C VAL A 120 -11.28 22.77 4.71
N SER A 121 -12.56 22.47 4.96
CA SER A 121 -13.59 22.51 3.93
C SER A 121 -13.96 23.93 3.46
N THR A 122 -13.32 25.00 3.95
CA THR A 122 -13.60 26.37 3.47
C THR A 122 -12.69 26.83 2.33
N GLY A 123 -11.64 26.07 2.00
CA GLY A 123 -10.68 26.43 0.94
C GLY A 123 -10.02 25.22 0.29
N GLU A 124 -8.79 25.39 -0.18
CA GLU A 124 -7.90 24.29 -0.57
C GLU A 124 -7.39 23.54 0.67
N LEU A 125 -6.96 22.29 0.50
CA LEU A 125 -6.43 21.50 1.61
C LEU A 125 -5.09 22.08 2.09
N THR A 126 -5.04 22.56 3.34
CA THR A 126 -3.82 23.10 3.94
C THR A 126 -3.85 22.94 5.46
N HIS A 127 -2.66 22.79 6.07
CA HIS A 127 -2.49 22.82 7.53
C HIS A 127 -2.71 24.21 8.12
N PHE A 128 -2.63 25.27 7.31
CA PHE A 128 -2.72 26.68 7.73
C PHE A 128 -3.83 27.43 6.96
N PRO A 129 -5.10 27.04 7.13
CA PRO A 129 -6.21 27.68 6.43
C PRO A 129 -6.35 29.14 6.86
N ALA A 130 -6.78 30.01 5.95
CA ALA A 130 -7.15 31.38 6.29
C ALA A 130 -8.57 31.41 6.88
N ARG A 131 -8.82 32.27 7.87
CA ARG A 131 -10.14 32.41 8.47
C ARG A 131 -11.12 33.11 7.52
N PRO A 132 -12.27 32.51 7.18
CA PRO A 132 -13.35 33.21 6.49
C PRO A 132 -13.88 34.39 7.33
N ALA A 133 -14.18 35.52 6.69
CA ALA A 133 -14.59 36.74 7.40
C ALA A 133 -15.90 36.56 8.20
N ASP A 134 -16.76 35.65 7.76
CA ASP A 134 -18.05 35.28 8.34
C ASP A 134 -17.97 34.11 9.34
N MET A 135 -16.76 33.58 9.62
CA MET A 135 -16.53 32.55 10.62
C MET A 135 -16.15 33.16 11.98
N ALA A 136 -16.86 32.75 13.03
CA ALA A 136 -16.54 33.16 14.40
C ALA A 136 -15.10 32.78 14.77
N LYS A 137 -14.40 33.69 15.47
CA LYS A 137 -12.96 33.55 15.75
C LYS A 137 -12.66 32.29 16.56
N ASP A 138 -13.45 32.03 17.59
CA ASP A 138 -13.30 30.88 18.48
C ASP A 138 -13.53 29.54 17.75
N PHE A 139 -14.50 29.49 16.84
CA PHE A 139 -14.71 28.34 15.96
C PHE A 139 -13.48 28.08 15.10
N PHE A 140 -12.98 29.14 14.44
CA PHE A 140 -11.79 29.06 13.59
C PHE A 140 -10.55 28.67 14.39
N ASP A 141 -10.30 29.29 15.55
CA ASP A 141 -9.09 29.02 16.35
C ASP A 141 -9.00 27.54 16.76
N LEU A 142 -10.12 26.91 17.12
CA LEU A 142 -10.16 25.48 17.42
C LEU A 142 -9.93 24.61 16.18
N GLY A 143 -10.53 24.98 15.05
CA GLY A 143 -10.32 24.29 13.79
C GLY A 143 -8.87 24.43 13.30
N ALA A 144 -8.29 25.62 13.33
CA ALA A 144 -6.90 25.88 12.97
C ALA A 144 -5.92 25.10 13.85
N LYS A 145 -6.21 24.98 15.16
CA LYS A 145 -5.45 24.10 16.05
C LYS A 145 -5.50 22.66 15.54
N SER A 146 -6.68 22.15 15.20
CA SER A 146 -6.83 20.83 14.58
C SER A 146 -5.99 20.68 13.31
N THR A 147 -6.11 21.61 12.36
CA THR A 147 -5.52 21.46 11.04
C THR A 147 -4.00 21.47 11.09
N SER A 148 -3.41 22.23 12.01
CA SER A 148 -1.97 22.30 12.21
C SER A 148 -1.36 21.07 12.90
N SER A 149 -2.17 20.21 13.52
CA SER A 149 -1.71 19.07 14.33
C SER A 149 -2.34 17.72 13.94
N SER A 150 -2.90 17.63 12.74
CA SER A 150 -3.64 16.47 12.25
C SER A 150 -3.10 15.97 10.93
N ASN A 151 -3.38 14.70 10.64
CA ASN A 151 -3.43 14.25 9.26
C ASN A 151 -4.67 14.85 8.58
N LEU A 152 -4.52 15.33 7.34
CA LEU A 152 -5.58 15.98 6.57
C LEU A 152 -5.84 15.22 5.28
N TYR A 153 -7.12 15.03 4.95
CA TYR A 153 -7.52 14.32 3.74
C TYR A 153 -8.60 15.12 3.02
N ALA A 154 -8.51 15.14 1.69
CA ALA A 154 -9.51 15.69 0.80
C ALA A 154 -9.80 14.69 -0.32
N SER A 155 -11.08 14.59 -0.71
CA SER A 155 -11.51 13.72 -1.80
C SER A 155 -12.62 14.37 -2.63
N TYR A 156 -12.60 14.08 -3.93
CA TYR A 156 -13.59 14.55 -4.90
C TYR A 156 -14.88 13.72 -4.89
N GLY A 157 -14.83 12.47 -4.40
CA GLY A 157 -15.98 11.56 -4.51
C GLY A 157 -15.90 10.36 -3.58
N ALA A 158 -15.41 10.53 -2.35
CA ALA A 158 -15.38 9.44 -1.37
C ALA A 158 -16.80 8.99 -1.01
N GLN A 159 -17.09 7.70 -1.19
CA GLN A 159 -18.28 7.02 -0.67
C GLN A 159 -17.95 6.24 0.61
N GLY A 160 -18.99 5.86 1.36
CA GLY A 160 -18.84 5.11 2.60
C GLY A 160 -18.40 5.96 3.79
N ASN A 161 -17.60 5.40 4.70
CA ASN A 161 -17.16 6.10 5.90
C ASN A 161 -15.91 6.93 5.57
N LEU A 162 -16.09 8.23 5.35
CA LEU A 162 -14.98 9.14 5.01
C LEU A 162 -13.85 9.13 6.04
N ALA A 163 -14.15 8.93 7.34
CA ALA A 163 -13.12 8.85 8.36
C ALA A 163 -12.26 7.58 8.19
N VAL A 164 -12.88 6.44 7.89
CA VAL A 164 -12.16 5.20 7.55
C VAL A 164 -11.35 5.36 6.27
N LYS A 165 -11.96 5.89 5.20
CA LYS A 165 -11.27 6.15 3.92
C LYS A 165 -10.05 7.05 4.09
N SER A 166 -10.15 8.04 4.97
CA SER A 166 -9.00 8.90 5.28
C SER A 166 -7.88 8.12 5.98
N VAL A 167 -8.18 7.20 6.89
CA VAL A 167 -7.18 6.32 7.51
C VAL A 167 -6.50 5.43 6.48
N GLU A 168 -7.26 4.80 5.59
CA GLU A 168 -6.72 3.98 4.48
C GLU A 168 -5.78 4.82 3.59
N ALA A 169 -6.20 6.04 3.22
CA ALA A 169 -5.38 6.95 2.42
C ALA A 169 -4.12 7.44 3.14
N TYR A 170 -4.20 7.74 4.44
CA TYR A 170 -3.04 8.09 5.27
C TYR A 170 -2.05 6.94 5.39
N MET A 171 -2.54 5.69 5.35
CA MET A 171 -1.68 4.52 5.37
C MET A 171 -1.07 4.24 3.99
N ASP A 172 -1.77 4.55 2.90
CA ASP A 172 -1.18 4.57 1.56
C ASP A 172 -0.07 5.61 1.43
N ASP A 173 -0.41 6.90 1.52
CA ASP A 173 0.53 8.03 1.58
C ASP A 173 1.57 8.09 0.44
N SER A 174 1.36 7.33 -0.64
CA SER A 174 2.35 7.11 -1.69
C SER A 174 2.10 7.95 -2.95
N ASP A 175 1.19 8.92 -2.86
CA ASP A 175 0.99 9.90 -3.92
C ASP A 175 2.20 10.84 -4.05
N ALA A 176 2.21 11.60 -5.14
CA ALA A 176 3.35 12.41 -5.55
C ALA A 176 3.80 13.44 -4.51
N SER A 177 2.88 13.95 -3.68
CA SER A 177 3.18 14.96 -2.68
C SER A 177 3.69 14.37 -1.37
N ASN A 178 3.41 13.09 -1.10
CA ASN A 178 3.63 12.48 0.21
C ASN A 178 4.69 11.36 0.22
N ILE A 179 4.92 10.67 -0.90
CA ILE A 179 5.80 9.49 -0.97
C ILE A 179 7.23 9.73 -0.45
N ALA A 180 7.72 10.98 -0.52
CA ALA A 180 9.04 11.34 -0.03
C ALA A 180 9.17 11.28 1.50
N ALA A 181 8.08 11.36 2.26
CA ALA A 181 8.10 11.42 3.71
C ALA A 181 7.25 10.34 4.40
N LEU A 182 6.14 9.93 3.76
CA LEU A 182 5.10 9.10 4.35
C LEU A 182 4.65 9.61 5.73
N GLY A 183 4.46 10.93 5.82
CA GLY A 183 4.24 11.62 7.09
C GLY A 183 2.96 11.17 7.79
N HIS A 184 1.86 11.00 7.05
CA HIS A 184 0.57 10.61 7.61
C HIS A 184 0.63 9.19 8.18
N ARG A 185 1.21 8.26 7.43
CA ARG A 185 1.42 6.86 7.85
C ARG A 185 2.24 6.81 9.13
N ARG A 186 3.34 7.55 9.18
CA ARG A 186 4.27 7.57 10.31
C ARG A 186 3.64 8.13 11.58
N TRP A 187 2.73 9.10 11.46
CA TRP A 187 1.98 9.58 12.62
C TRP A 187 1.03 8.51 13.18
N ILE A 188 0.29 7.80 12.33
CA ILE A 188 -0.61 6.71 12.77
C ILE A 188 0.19 5.57 13.41
N LEU A 189 1.37 5.26 12.86
CA LEU A 189 2.27 4.24 13.36
C LEU A 189 3.23 4.74 14.44
N SER A 190 3.01 5.95 14.99
CA SER A 190 3.86 6.46 16.06
C SER A 190 3.73 5.59 17.32
N PRO A 191 4.82 5.15 17.94
CA PRO A 191 4.78 4.42 19.21
C PRO A 191 4.23 5.25 20.36
N GLN A 192 4.26 6.59 20.28
CA GLN A 192 3.75 7.48 21.33
C GLN A 192 2.24 7.73 21.26
N LEU A 193 1.61 7.43 20.12
CA LEU A 193 0.20 7.69 19.89
C LEU A 193 -0.67 6.77 20.75
N LYS A 194 -1.60 7.36 21.54
CA LYS A 194 -2.59 6.61 22.32
C LYS A 194 -4.01 7.11 22.11
N LYS A 195 -4.20 8.43 22.08
CA LYS A 195 -5.50 9.05 21.88
C LYS A 195 -5.63 9.62 20.47
N VAL A 196 -6.80 9.43 19.88
CA VAL A 196 -7.13 9.97 18.57
C VAL A 196 -8.49 10.66 18.60
N GLY A 197 -8.73 11.46 17.57
CA GLY A 197 -10.05 11.98 17.28
C GLY A 197 -10.22 12.18 15.79
N PHE A 198 -11.46 12.04 15.31
CA PHE A 198 -11.79 12.11 13.89
C PHE A 198 -12.84 13.18 13.63
N GLY A 199 -12.69 13.86 12.50
CA GLY A 199 -13.68 14.82 12.04
C GLY A 199 -13.83 14.73 10.54
N ILE A 200 -15.05 14.91 10.06
CA ILE A 200 -15.41 14.84 8.65
C ILE A 200 -16.39 15.95 8.28
N ALA A 201 -16.22 16.55 7.11
CA ALA A 201 -17.12 17.56 6.58
C ALA A 201 -17.19 17.47 5.06
N SER A 202 -18.37 17.76 4.52
CA SER A 202 -18.57 17.82 3.08
C SER A 202 -19.13 19.18 2.67
N ARG A 203 -18.75 19.63 1.48
CA ARG A 203 -19.26 20.84 0.86
C ARG A 203 -19.67 20.53 -0.57
N ASP A 204 -20.63 21.29 -1.08
CA ASP A 204 -20.94 21.27 -2.51
C ASP A 204 -19.95 22.19 -3.24
N ASN A 205 -18.90 21.61 -3.83
CA ASN A 205 -17.92 22.35 -4.62
C ASN A 205 -17.55 21.57 -5.87
N LYS A 206 -17.65 22.22 -7.03
CA LYS A 206 -17.34 21.63 -8.35
C LYS A 206 -15.90 21.89 -8.81
N ASN A 207 -15.15 22.75 -8.12
CA ASN A 207 -13.85 23.26 -8.55
C ASN A 207 -12.65 22.67 -7.76
N TYR A 208 -12.91 21.94 -6.67
CA TYR A 208 -11.89 21.20 -5.89
C TYR A 208 -12.57 19.99 -5.22
N ALA A 209 -11.99 19.44 -4.15
CA ALA A 209 -12.59 18.39 -3.34
C ALA A 209 -13.89 18.82 -2.63
N SER A 210 -14.75 17.82 -2.43
CA SER A 210 -16.07 17.92 -1.79
C SER A 210 -16.11 17.30 -0.39
N HIS A 211 -15.15 16.44 -0.07
CA HIS A 211 -15.10 15.68 1.17
C HIS A 211 -13.78 15.92 1.90
N PHE A 212 -13.83 16.22 3.18
CA PHE A 212 -12.67 16.57 4.00
C PHE A 212 -12.67 15.78 5.30
N SER A 213 -11.49 15.34 5.73
CA SER A 213 -11.29 14.67 7.01
C SER A 213 -10.09 15.24 7.73
N THR A 214 -10.15 15.22 9.07
CA THR A 214 -8.99 15.44 9.93
C THR A 214 -8.90 14.32 10.96
N MET A 215 -7.69 13.85 11.22
CA MET A 215 -7.40 12.88 12.28
C MET A 215 -6.37 13.46 13.24
N GLN A 216 -6.68 13.53 14.54
CA GLN A 216 -5.71 13.90 15.58
C GLN A 216 -4.72 12.75 15.77
N VAL A 217 -3.44 13.02 15.54
CA VAL A 217 -2.38 12.00 15.51
C VAL A 217 -1.10 12.40 16.24
N MET A 218 -1.09 13.55 16.91
CA MET A 218 0.08 14.07 17.63
C MET A 218 -0.02 13.89 19.16
N ASP A 219 -0.99 13.11 19.64
CA ASP A 219 -1.04 12.73 21.05
C ASP A 219 0.22 11.92 21.43
N THR A 220 0.77 12.24 22.60
CA THR A 220 1.96 11.59 23.17
C THR A 220 1.68 11.05 24.57
N SER A 221 0.41 10.86 24.91
CA SER A 221 -0.02 10.47 26.26
C SER A 221 0.21 8.99 26.58
N ARG A 222 0.75 8.18 25.65
CA ARG A 222 1.04 6.77 25.91
C ARG A 222 2.02 6.63 27.08
N SER A 223 1.61 5.88 28.08
CA SER A 223 2.48 5.51 29.20
C SER A 223 3.42 4.37 28.82
N GLY A 224 4.66 4.44 29.30
CA GLY A 224 5.67 3.41 29.09
C GLY A 224 6.40 3.55 27.76
N LYS A 225 7.56 2.88 27.67
CA LYS A 225 8.38 2.87 26.46
C LYS A 225 8.22 1.52 25.79
N LEU A 226 7.77 1.53 24.53
CA LEU A 226 7.77 0.34 23.69
C LEU A 226 9.23 -0.09 23.47
N ASN A 227 9.52 -1.38 23.69
CA ASN A 227 10.82 -1.94 23.38
C ASN A 227 10.83 -2.41 21.91
N TYR A 228 11.40 -1.61 21.03
CA TYR A 228 11.44 -1.88 19.60
C TYR A 228 12.67 -1.25 18.96
N ASN A 229 13.19 -1.87 17.92
CA ASN A 229 14.28 -1.31 17.11
C ASN A 229 13.73 -0.54 15.91
N TYR A 230 12.72 -1.10 15.24
CA TYR A 230 12.07 -0.49 14.08
C TYR A 230 10.69 -1.13 13.87
N ASN A 231 9.82 -0.47 13.12
CA ASN A 231 8.56 -1.03 12.64
C ASN A 231 8.47 -0.94 11.12
N LEU A 232 7.76 -1.89 10.51
CA LEU A 232 7.71 -2.08 9.07
C LEU A 232 6.29 -1.90 8.55
N TYR A 233 6.17 -1.44 7.31
CA TYR A 233 4.92 -1.46 6.56
C TYR A 233 5.22 -1.68 5.07
N PRO A 234 4.84 -2.82 4.47
CA PRO A 234 4.21 -3.98 5.10
C PRO A 234 5.18 -4.68 6.07
N ASN A 235 4.64 -5.41 7.04
CA ASN A 235 5.43 -6.04 8.10
C ASN A 235 6.06 -7.38 7.67
N LYS A 236 6.99 -7.88 8.49
CA LYS A 236 7.52 -9.24 8.39
C LYS A 236 6.40 -10.27 8.62
N GLY A 237 6.44 -11.36 7.87
CA GLY A 237 5.46 -12.45 7.96
C GLY A 237 4.24 -12.20 7.08
N ALA A 238 3.07 -12.63 7.55
CA ALA A 238 1.81 -12.52 6.82
C ALA A 238 1.33 -11.05 6.71
N PHE A 239 0.91 -10.65 5.52
CA PHE A 239 0.35 -9.31 5.29
C PHE A 239 -0.84 -9.35 4.32
N PRO A 240 -1.99 -8.73 4.63
CA PRO A 240 -3.18 -8.85 3.80
C PRO A 240 -3.09 -7.93 2.57
N ILE A 241 -3.41 -8.46 1.39
CA ILE A 241 -3.45 -7.68 0.14
C ILE A 241 -4.50 -6.57 0.20
N GLU A 242 -5.56 -6.75 0.97
CA GLU A 242 -6.65 -5.79 1.16
C GLU A 242 -6.22 -4.52 1.92
N ALA A 243 -5.03 -4.53 2.54
CA ALA A 243 -4.45 -3.39 3.24
C ALA A 243 -3.22 -2.79 2.55
N PHE A 244 -2.84 -3.28 1.36
CA PHE A 244 -1.64 -2.82 0.66
C PHE A 244 -1.81 -2.76 -0.86
N ASN A 245 -1.77 -1.56 -1.42
CA ASN A 245 -1.88 -1.38 -2.87
C ASN A 245 -0.55 -1.74 -3.57
N VAL A 246 -0.62 -2.29 -4.79
CA VAL A 246 0.57 -2.72 -5.55
C VAL A 246 1.59 -1.59 -5.80
N SER A 247 1.12 -0.35 -5.93
CA SER A 247 1.93 0.85 -6.14
C SER A 247 2.26 1.61 -4.85
N GLN A 248 1.89 1.08 -3.68
CA GLN A 248 2.17 1.68 -2.40
C GLN A 248 3.67 1.54 -2.04
N ALA A 249 4.24 2.58 -1.46
CA ALA A 249 5.61 2.56 -0.96
C ALA A 249 5.69 1.74 0.33
N TRP A 250 6.74 0.93 0.41
CA TRP A 250 7.16 0.21 1.59
C TRP A 250 7.96 1.15 2.49
N SER A 251 7.98 0.88 3.79
CA SER A 251 8.69 1.71 4.75
C SER A 251 9.24 0.92 5.94
N ALA A 252 10.46 1.25 6.35
CA ALA A 252 11.03 0.88 7.64
C ALA A 252 11.21 2.14 8.49
N GLN A 253 10.48 2.21 9.60
CA GLN A 253 10.53 3.31 10.56
C GLN A 253 11.51 2.96 11.67
N LEU A 254 12.64 3.66 11.71
CA LEU A 254 13.77 3.36 12.58
C LEU A 254 13.65 4.15 13.89
N ASN A 255 13.79 3.45 15.01
CA ASN A 255 13.81 4.06 16.34
C ASN A 255 15.08 4.93 16.50
N PRO A 256 14.95 6.25 16.73
CA PRO A 256 16.11 7.13 16.92
C PRO A 256 16.91 6.86 18.19
N ASP A 257 16.39 6.08 19.14
CA ASP A 257 17.12 5.62 20.32
C ASP A 257 18.07 4.45 20.01
N VAL A 258 17.83 3.73 18.91
CA VAL A 258 18.62 2.56 18.51
C VAL A 258 19.55 2.91 17.36
N PHE A 259 19.04 3.63 16.36
CA PHE A 259 19.78 3.99 15.15
C PHE A 259 20.29 5.43 15.20
N VAL A 260 21.49 5.66 14.67
CA VAL A 260 21.89 7.03 14.32
C VAL A 260 21.07 7.52 13.13
N LYS A 261 21.03 8.84 12.91
CA LYS A 261 20.36 9.44 11.75
C LYS A 261 20.90 8.79 10.46
N PRO A 262 20.09 8.04 9.68
CA PRO A 262 20.56 7.36 8.49
C PRO A 262 20.87 8.36 7.36
N SER A 263 21.83 8.01 6.51
CA SER A 263 22.18 8.81 5.32
C SER A 263 21.58 8.19 4.06
N ASN A 264 20.93 9.01 3.23
CA ASN A 264 20.45 8.58 1.92
C ASN A 264 21.59 8.00 1.04
N SER A 265 22.79 8.57 1.14
CA SER A 265 23.96 8.12 0.37
C SER A 265 24.55 6.78 0.80
N GLU A 266 24.28 6.33 2.03
CA GLU A 266 24.85 5.10 2.60
C GLU A 266 23.86 3.93 2.55
N VAL A 267 22.55 4.21 2.68
CA VAL A 267 21.52 3.17 2.76
C VAL A 267 21.21 2.58 1.39
N GLN A 268 21.06 1.26 1.35
CA GLN A 268 20.62 0.50 0.19
C GLN A 268 19.56 -0.52 0.61
N VAL A 269 18.56 -0.70 -0.25
CA VAL A 269 17.48 -1.69 -0.09
C VAL A 269 17.54 -2.67 -1.24
N GLU A 270 17.65 -3.95 -0.93
CA GLU A 270 17.53 -5.06 -1.87
C GLU A 270 16.17 -5.74 -1.65
N ILE A 271 15.42 -5.96 -2.73
CA ILE A 271 14.11 -6.62 -2.72
C ILE A 271 14.17 -7.77 -3.70
N VAL A 272 13.85 -8.99 -3.27
CA VAL A 272 13.80 -10.18 -4.11
C VAL A 272 12.42 -10.78 -4.04
N ARG A 273 11.72 -10.82 -5.17
CA ARG A 273 10.44 -11.55 -5.29
C ARG A 273 10.73 -13.04 -5.46
N SER A 274 10.19 -13.87 -4.57
CA SER A 274 10.52 -15.29 -4.53
C SER A 274 10.06 -16.07 -5.76
N SER A 275 8.93 -15.69 -6.37
CA SER A 275 8.30 -16.44 -7.46
C SER A 275 9.11 -16.45 -8.76
N ASP A 276 9.84 -15.39 -9.05
CA ASP A 276 10.63 -15.24 -10.29
C ASP A 276 12.07 -14.76 -10.06
N GLN A 277 12.48 -14.63 -8.80
CA GLN A 277 13.80 -14.13 -8.37
C GLN A 277 14.13 -12.73 -8.90
N LYS A 278 13.10 -11.97 -9.33
CA LYS A 278 13.30 -10.58 -9.75
C LYS A 278 13.83 -9.78 -8.57
N THR A 279 14.93 -9.07 -8.82
CA THR A 279 15.67 -8.33 -7.81
C THR A 279 15.67 -6.84 -8.12
N TRP A 280 15.34 -6.03 -7.13
CA TRP A 280 15.52 -4.58 -7.15
C TRP A 280 16.59 -4.20 -6.15
N VAL A 281 17.56 -3.40 -6.57
CA VAL A 281 18.57 -2.80 -5.69
C VAL A 281 18.40 -1.29 -5.75
N LEU A 282 17.91 -0.73 -4.67
CA LEU A 282 17.50 0.66 -4.56
C LEU A 282 18.42 1.41 -3.58
N GLY A 283 18.76 2.65 -3.88
CA GLY A 283 19.66 3.46 -3.08
C GLY A 283 19.79 4.87 -3.64
N ALA A 284 20.82 5.61 -3.24
CA ALA A 284 21.01 7.01 -3.65
C ALA A 284 21.04 7.27 -5.17
N LYS A 285 21.28 6.24 -5.99
CA LYS A 285 21.27 6.33 -7.46
C LYS A 285 19.91 6.05 -8.09
N THR A 286 18.94 5.59 -7.31
CA THR A 286 17.57 5.38 -7.79
C THR A 286 16.97 6.74 -8.16
N PRO A 287 16.44 6.92 -9.37
CA PRO A 287 15.80 8.17 -9.76
C PRO A 287 14.64 8.51 -8.82
N VAL A 288 14.59 9.76 -8.36
CA VAL A 288 13.45 10.25 -7.61
C VAL A 288 12.27 10.35 -8.57
N SER A 289 11.22 9.58 -8.30
CA SER A 289 10.03 9.54 -9.13
C SER A 289 8.79 9.40 -8.27
N SER A 290 7.83 10.31 -8.44
CA SER A 290 6.50 10.18 -7.87
C SER A 290 5.56 9.28 -8.69
N ASP A 291 5.94 8.95 -9.93
CA ASP A 291 5.15 8.05 -10.80
C ASP A 291 4.94 6.68 -10.12
N PRO A 292 3.69 6.25 -9.88
CA PRO A 292 3.37 4.98 -9.23
C PRO A 292 3.91 3.74 -9.94
N ALA A 293 4.23 3.82 -11.24
CA ALA A 293 4.80 2.72 -12.01
C ALA A 293 6.33 2.61 -11.87
N LYS A 294 7.00 3.64 -11.33
CA LYS A 294 8.46 3.71 -11.21
C LYS A 294 8.94 3.32 -9.81
N ALA A 295 10.19 2.88 -9.79
CA ALA A 295 10.88 2.55 -8.57
C ALA A 295 11.11 3.83 -7.78
N PHE A 296 11.04 3.72 -6.46
CA PHE A 296 11.26 4.85 -5.56
C PHE A 296 12.21 4.44 -4.44
N PHE A 297 13.04 5.38 -4.01
CA PHE A 297 13.86 5.25 -2.82
C PHE A 297 14.08 6.61 -2.18
N ASN A 298 13.91 6.66 -0.85
CA ASN A 298 14.34 7.80 -0.06
C ASN A 298 14.68 7.38 1.37
N VAL A 299 15.56 8.15 2.00
CA VAL A 299 15.74 8.16 3.46
C VAL A 299 15.23 9.50 3.97
N ASN A 300 14.10 9.48 4.67
CA ASN A 300 13.53 10.67 5.30
C ASN A 300 13.88 10.66 6.80
N THR A 301 14.34 11.81 7.29
CA THR A 301 14.77 11.95 8.70
C THR A 301 14.05 13.08 9.42
N ASP A 302 12.98 13.58 8.82
CA ASP A 302 12.10 14.57 9.43
C ASP A 302 11.30 13.92 10.56
N GLY A 303 10.88 14.70 11.55
CA GLY A 303 10.35 14.21 12.83
C GLY A 303 8.99 13.52 12.82
N TYR A 304 8.45 13.10 11.67
CA TYR A 304 7.14 12.45 11.60
C TYR A 304 7.12 11.15 12.41
N GLY A 305 6.13 11.04 13.30
CA GLY A 305 5.96 9.87 14.18
C GLY A 305 7.10 9.65 15.19
N TYR A 306 8.02 10.61 15.32
CA TYR A 306 9.24 10.52 16.14
C TYR A 306 10.24 9.44 15.70
N ASN A 307 10.22 9.03 14.43
CA ASN A 307 11.12 8.03 13.87
C ASN A 307 11.92 8.59 12.68
N TYR A 308 12.95 7.88 12.22
CA TYR A 308 13.47 8.04 10.84
C TYR A 308 12.77 7.05 9.91
N ALA A 309 12.83 7.25 8.59
CA ALA A 309 12.22 6.32 7.63
C ALA A 309 13.15 6.00 6.45
N VAL A 310 13.30 4.71 6.16
CA VAL A 310 13.75 4.22 4.85
C VAL A 310 12.50 3.86 4.05
N ILE A 311 12.33 4.50 2.89
CA ILE A 311 11.12 4.44 2.06
C ILE A 311 11.51 3.91 0.70
N PHE A 312 10.79 2.92 0.20
CA PHE A 312 11.14 2.29 -1.08
C PHE A 312 9.93 1.69 -1.78
N ARG A 313 9.99 1.62 -3.11
CA ARG A 313 8.98 0.94 -3.94
C ARG A 313 9.65 0.25 -5.12
N PRO A 314 9.44 -1.05 -5.34
CA PRO A 314 9.87 -1.70 -6.58
C PRO A 314 9.01 -1.22 -7.76
N ASP A 315 9.60 -1.15 -8.96
CA ASP A 315 8.84 -0.85 -10.18
C ASP A 315 8.20 -2.09 -10.80
N ASN A 316 7.32 -1.87 -11.77
CA ASN A 316 6.79 -2.92 -12.65
C ASN A 316 6.15 -4.12 -11.90
N LEU A 317 5.59 -3.88 -10.71
CA LEU A 317 4.67 -4.82 -10.07
C LEU A 317 3.27 -4.58 -10.65
N LYS A 318 2.76 -5.57 -11.40
CA LYS A 318 1.44 -5.46 -12.05
C LYS A 318 0.28 -5.77 -11.10
N SER A 319 0.50 -6.68 -10.14
CA SER A 319 -0.47 -7.09 -9.12
C SER A 319 0.26 -7.65 -7.90
N LEU A 320 -0.44 -7.70 -6.77
CA LEU A 320 -0.09 -8.51 -5.61
C LEU A 320 -1.14 -9.61 -5.46
N LYS A 321 -0.70 -10.84 -5.23
CA LYS A 321 -1.55 -12.02 -5.09
C LYS A 321 -1.29 -12.71 -3.76
N ALA A 322 -2.29 -13.44 -3.27
CA ALA A 322 -2.08 -14.33 -2.14
C ALA A 322 -0.95 -15.34 -2.48
N GLY A 323 -0.02 -15.53 -1.54
CA GLY A 323 1.19 -16.32 -1.71
C GLY A 323 2.41 -15.54 -2.21
N ASP A 324 2.23 -14.33 -2.76
CA ASP A 324 3.38 -13.52 -3.20
C ASP A 324 4.30 -13.22 -2.02
N THR A 325 5.58 -13.48 -2.22
CA THR A 325 6.59 -13.39 -1.16
C THR A 325 7.75 -12.52 -1.62
N PHE A 326 8.17 -11.59 -0.76
CA PHE A 326 9.27 -10.66 -1.02
C PHE A 326 10.26 -10.71 0.13
N ASN A 327 11.53 -10.99 -0.18
CA ASN A 327 12.64 -10.87 0.76
C ASN A 327 13.22 -9.46 0.63
N VAL A 328 13.34 -8.76 1.75
CA VAL A 328 13.84 -7.38 1.81
C VAL A 328 15.07 -7.34 2.70
N ARG A 329 16.13 -6.68 2.22
CA ARG A 329 17.37 -6.45 2.97
C ARG A 329 17.77 -4.97 2.90
N ILE A 330 17.88 -4.32 4.05
CA ILE A 330 18.25 -2.91 4.20
C ILE A 330 19.62 -2.82 4.86
N THR A 331 20.58 -2.25 4.14
CA THR A 331 21.98 -2.11 4.58
C THR A 331 22.41 -0.66 4.71
N GLY A 332 23.63 -0.42 5.19
CA GLY A 332 24.19 0.92 5.37
C GLY A 332 23.70 1.63 6.64
N LEU A 333 22.97 0.91 7.51
CA LEU A 333 22.52 1.42 8.79
C LEU A 333 23.61 1.31 9.86
N LYS A 334 23.53 2.16 10.88
CA LYS A 334 24.42 2.17 12.04
C LYS A 334 23.59 2.33 13.32
N LYS A 335 23.96 1.61 14.37
CA LYS A 335 23.40 1.80 15.71
C LYS A 335 24.06 2.98 16.41
N LYS A 336 23.46 3.44 17.51
CA LYS A 336 24.00 4.51 18.36
C LYS A 336 25.39 4.23 18.94
N ASP A 337 25.74 2.97 19.13
CA ASP A 337 27.08 2.54 19.56
C ASP A 337 28.14 2.56 18.44
N GLY A 338 27.75 2.95 17.22
CA GLY A 338 28.62 3.01 16.04
C GLY A 338 28.74 1.70 15.27
N SER A 339 28.17 0.59 15.78
CA SER A 339 28.19 -0.70 15.07
C SER A 339 27.32 -0.65 13.81
N LYS A 340 27.74 -1.40 12.77
CA LYS A 340 26.94 -1.58 11.55
C LYS A 340 25.68 -2.37 11.88
N ALA A 341 24.58 -2.00 11.23
CA ALA A 341 23.31 -2.70 11.32
C ALA A 341 22.78 -3.03 9.92
N GLU A 342 22.06 -4.15 9.85
CA GLU A 342 21.27 -4.57 8.71
C GLU A 342 19.86 -4.93 9.21
N ILE A 343 18.85 -4.69 8.39
CA ILE A 343 17.49 -5.21 8.60
C ILE A 343 17.20 -6.18 7.47
N SER A 344 16.82 -7.42 7.79
CA SER A 344 16.46 -8.42 6.78
C SER A 344 15.17 -9.12 7.19
N TYR A 345 14.20 -9.18 6.29
CA TYR A 345 12.89 -9.77 6.56
C TYR A 345 12.23 -10.29 5.29
N GLN A 346 11.20 -11.11 5.48
CA GLN A 346 10.33 -11.59 4.41
C GLN A 346 8.90 -11.15 4.69
N THR A 347 8.22 -10.61 3.68
CA THR A 347 6.77 -10.37 3.71
C THR A 347 6.11 -11.35 2.77
N ARG A 348 5.04 -12.01 3.25
CA ARG A 348 4.20 -12.92 2.49
C ARG A 348 2.79 -12.38 2.45
N PHE A 349 2.33 -12.05 1.25
CA PHE A 349 0.97 -11.56 1.04
C PHE A 349 -0.03 -12.71 1.10
N PHE A 350 -1.20 -12.45 1.67
CA PHE A 350 -2.34 -13.37 1.70
C PHE A 350 -3.64 -12.57 1.54
N SER A 351 -4.77 -13.25 1.33
CA SER A 351 -6.09 -12.62 1.29
C SER A 351 -6.86 -12.97 2.55
N VAL A 352 -7.44 -11.97 3.21
CA VAL A 352 -8.30 -12.20 4.39
C VAL A 352 -9.63 -12.88 4.03
N SER A 353 -10.05 -12.80 2.77
CA SER A 353 -11.28 -13.41 2.25
C SER A 353 -11.13 -14.90 1.91
N ASN A 354 -9.89 -15.38 1.76
CA ASN A 354 -9.53 -16.79 1.56
C ASN A 354 -8.45 -17.18 2.56
N PRO A 355 -8.76 -17.32 3.86
CA PRO A 355 -7.79 -17.82 4.82
C PRO A 355 -7.46 -19.25 4.41
N SER A 356 -6.24 -19.46 3.93
CA SER A 356 -5.71 -20.80 3.70
C SER A 356 -5.85 -21.55 5.02
N GLN A 357 -6.54 -22.70 5.03
CA GLN A 357 -6.56 -23.56 6.20
C GLN A 357 -5.17 -24.19 6.35
N GLU A 358 -4.26 -23.48 7.01
CA GLU A 358 -3.07 -24.10 7.57
C GLU A 358 -3.55 -25.14 8.60
N PRO A 359 -3.13 -26.41 8.50
CA PRO A 359 -3.49 -27.41 9.49
C PRO A 359 -2.90 -27.02 10.84
N VAL A 360 -3.76 -26.84 11.83
CA VAL A 360 -3.38 -26.63 13.22
C VAL A 360 -2.63 -27.87 13.70
N THR A 361 -1.31 -27.81 13.84
CA THR A 361 -0.57 -28.78 14.63
C THR A 361 -0.79 -28.44 16.11
N ASP A 362 -1.78 -29.10 16.72
CA ASP A 362 -1.89 -29.19 18.18
C ASP A 362 -0.67 -29.96 18.72
N PRO A 363 0.14 -29.40 19.64
CA PRO A 363 1.32 -30.07 20.20
C PRO A 363 1.02 -31.30 21.09
N GLN A 364 -0.23 -31.77 21.23
CA GLN A 364 -0.58 -32.82 22.20
C GLN A 364 -1.22 -34.11 21.68
N ASN A 365 -1.14 -34.46 20.38
CA ASN A 365 -1.59 -35.81 19.98
C ASN A 365 -0.81 -36.40 18.78
N PRO A 366 -0.01 -37.48 18.96
CA PRO A 366 0.68 -38.13 17.87
C PRO A 366 -0.24 -39.15 17.18
N GLY A 367 -0.71 -38.81 15.99
CA GLY A 367 -1.14 -39.77 14.96
C GLY A 367 -2.65 -39.96 14.81
N THR A 368 -3.14 -39.79 13.58
CA THR A 368 -3.54 -40.91 12.70
C THR A 368 -3.57 -40.42 11.25
N ASP A 369 -2.92 -41.17 10.38
CA ASP A 369 -2.88 -41.00 8.93
C ASP A 369 -4.27 -41.28 8.31
N PRO A 370 -4.86 -40.39 7.49
CA PRO A 370 -6.02 -40.73 6.69
C PRO A 370 -5.58 -41.18 5.29
N GLN A 371 -5.85 -42.45 5.04
CA GLN A 371 -5.78 -43.13 3.76
C GLN A 371 -6.51 -42.37 2.64
N ASP A 372 -5.86 -42.39 1.47
CA ASP A 372 -6.40 -42.22 0.12
C ASP A 372 -7.72 -42.96 -0.10
N PRO A 373 -8.74 -42.27 -0.66
CA PRO A 373 -9.73 -42.93 -1.49
C PRO A 373 -9.81 -42.27 -2.87
N GLY A 374 -9.12 -42.85 -3.83
CA GLY A 374 -9.74 -43.30 -5.08
C GLY A 374 -9.82 -42.27 -6.20
N ALA A 375 -8.91 -42.42 -7.16
CA ALA A 375 -9.07 -41.93 -8.51
C ALA A 375 -10.20 -42.66 -9.27
N ASP A 376 -11.05 -41.91 -9.99
CA ASP A 376 -11.39 -42.15 -11.41
C ASP A 376 -12.17 -40.94 -12.01
N PRO A 377 -12.39 -40.81 -13.33
CA PRO A 377 -11.49 -40.16 -14.27
C PRO A 377 -12.09 -38.94 -14.99
N GLN A 378 -11.19 -38.13 -15.56
CA GLN A 378 -11.34 -37.30 -16.76
C GLN A 378 -12.75 -36.83 -17.19
N ASN A 379 -12.95 -35.51 -17.13
CA ASN A 379 -13.64 -34.81 -18.21
C ASN A 379 -12.68 -33.73 -18.75
N PRO A 380 -12.28 -33.77 -20.04
CA PRO A 380 -11.36 -32.80 -20.61
C PRO A 380 -12.15 -31.56 -20.99
N ASP A 381 -12.11 -30.51 -20.17
CA ASP A 381 -12.69 -29.24 -20.63
C ASP A 381 -11.67 -28.53 -21.53
N THR A 382 -11.97 -28.65 -22.82
CA THR A 382 -11.34 -28.01 -23.95
C THR A 382 -11.34 -26.49 -23.81
N GLY A 383 -10.20 -25.87 -24.09
CA GLY A 383 -10.00 -24.43 -23.98
C GLY A 383 -10.98 -23.58 -24.80
N ASN A 384 -11.19 -22.36 -24.29
CA ASN A 384 -11.73 -21.25 -25.04
C ASN A 384 -10.99 -19.99 -24.58
N GLU A 385 -9.97 -19.56 -25.35
CA GLU A 385 -9.06 -18.44 -25.03
C GLU A 385 -9.72 -17.04 -25.11
N ASP A 386 -11.04 -16.93 -25.22
CA ASP A 386 -11.71 -15.66 -25.56
C ASP A 386 -12.39 -14.91 -24.41
N TYR A 387 -12.48 -15.49 -23.21
CA TYR A 387 -13.24 -14.88 -22.12
C TYR A 387 -12.45 -14.84 -20.81
N LEU A 388 -12.43 -13.66 -20.18
CA LEU A 388 -11.80 -13.45 -18.88
C LEU A 388 -12.66 -14.08 -17.77
N ASP A 389 -12.02 -14.42 -16.65
CA ASP A 389 -12.73 -14.86 -15.44
C ASP A 389 -13.72 -13.79 -14.96
N ASN A 390 -14.74 -14.24 -14.22
CA ASN A 390 -15.72 -13.34 -13.61
C ASN A 390 -15.02 -12.27 -12.74
N HIS A 391 -15.55 -11.05 -12.75
CA HIS A 391 -15.00 -9.83 -12.14
C HIS A 391 -13.83 -9.19 -12.88
N LEU A 392 -13.32 -9.75 -13.98
CA LEU A 392 -12.22 -9.14 -14.72
C LEU A 392 -12.70 -8.37 -15.95
N MET A 393 -12.17 -7.14 -16.13
CA MET A 393 -12.25 -6.42 -17.39
C MET A 393 -10.86 -5.91 -17.81
N GLN A 394 -10.47 -6.18 -19.04
CA GLN A 394 -9.22 -5.78 -19.66
C GLN A 394 -9.45 -4.59 -20.59
N PHE A 395 -8.55 -3.60 -20.50
CA PHE A 395 -8.49 -2.40 -21.31
C PHE A 395 -7.14 -2.38 -22.03
N GLU A 396 -7.19 -2.50 -23.36
CA GLU A 396 -6.03 -2.40 -24.24
C GLU A 396 -6.17 -1.13 -25.07
N TYR A 397 -5.20 -0.22 -24.99
CA TYR A 397 -5.15 0.96 -25.84
C TYR A 397 -3.89 0.91 -26.71
N THR A 398 -4.07 0.72 -28.01
CA THR A 398 -2.99 0.37 -28.94
C THR A 398 -2.35 1.60 -29.59
N ALA A 399 -1.17 1.40 -30.21
CA ALA A 399 -0.41 2.46 -30.89
C ALA A 399 -1.21 3.20 -31.97
N ASP A 400 -2.11 2.50 -32.67
CA ASP A 400 -3.00 3.04 -33.72
C ASP A 400 -4.22 3.78 -33.17
N ARG A 401 -4.24 4.07 -31.86
CA ARG A 401 -5.31 4.83 -31.18
C ARG A 401 -6.64 4.10 -31.14
N THR A 402 -6.58 2.77 -31.03
CA THR A 402 -7.74 1.89 -30.88
C THR A 402 -7.86 1.44 -29.43
N LEU A 403 -9.03 1.69 -28.81
CA LEU A 403 -9.36 1.15 -27.50
C LEU A 403 -10.09 -0.17 -27.68
N LYS A 404 -9.62 -1.24 -27.03
CA LYS A 404 -10.34 -2.51 -26.91
C LYS A 404 -10.61 -2.76 -25.44
N VAL A 405 -11.85 -3.15 -25.13
CA VAL A 405 -12.27 -3.54 -23.80
C VAL A 405 -12.94 -4.90 -23.88
N ARG A 406 -12.62 -5.81 -22.97
CA ARG A 406 -13.35 -7.07 -22.82
C ARG A 406 -13.46 -7.45 -21.35
N GLY A 407 -14.52 -8.15 -20.97
CA GLY A 407 -14.68 -8.55 -19.58
C GLY A 407 -15.86 -9.48 -19.33
N THR A 408 -15.90 -10.02 -18.11
CA THR A 408 -16.95 -10.90 -17.63
C THR A 408 -17.41 -10.42 -16.25
N LEU A 409 -18.62 -9.85 -16.15
CA LEU A 409 -19.26 -9.45 -14.90
C LEU A 409 -20.63 -10.13 -14.76
N THR A 410 -20.66 -11.31 -14.16
CA THR A 410 -21.86 -12.14 -14.05
C THR A 410 -23.00 -11.46 -13.28
N ALA A 411 -22.70 -10.67 -12.25
CA ALA A 411 -23.68 -9.89 -11.50
C ALA A 411 -24.43 -8.86 -12.37
N TYR A 412 -23.83 -8.47 -13.50
CA TYR A 412 -24.37 -7.50 -14.45
C TYR A 412 -24.85 -8.16 -15.75
N ALA A 413 -25.11 -9.47 -15.76
CA ALA A 413 -25.63 -10.19 -16.91
C ALA A 413 -26.88 -9.50 -17.51
N GLY A 414 -26.87 -9.30 -18.83
CA GLY A 414 -27.96 -8.61 -19.54
C GLY A 414 -28.04 -7.09 -19.37
N LYS A 415 -27.19 -6.48 -18.54
CA LYS A 415 -27.14 -5.02 -18.34
C LYS A 415 -26.39 -4.33 -19.48
N THR A 416 -26.50 -3.00 -19.55
CA THR A 416 -25.79 -2.17 -20.53
C THR A 416 -24.84 -1.24 -19.81
N PHE A 417 -23.58 -1.25 -20.22
CA PHE A 417 -22.56 -0.33 -19.75
C PHE A 417 -22.40 0.83 -20.71
N SER A 418 -22.00 1.98 -20.17
CA SER A 418 -21.66 3.19 -20.93
C SER A 418 -20.22 3.59 -20.64
N PHE A 419 -19.43 3.78 -21.69
CA PHE A 419 -18.03 4.20 -21.65
C PHE A 419 -17.94 5.61 -22.20
N GLN A 420 -17.75 6.60 -21.32
CA GLN A 420 -17.45 7.96 -21.75
C GLN A 420 -15.93 8.09 -21.90
N ILE A 421 -15.47 8.33 -23.11
CA ILE A 421 -14.06 8.34 -23.48
C ILE A 421 -13.63 9.79 -23.67
N HIS A 422 -12.60 10.18 -22.91
CA HIS A 422 -12.03 11.53 -22.88
C HIS A 422 -10.55 11.47 -23.26
N GLY A 423 -10.01 12.61 -23.69
CA GLY A 423 -8.58 12.81 -23.86
C GLY A 423 -7.83 12.85 -22.53
N PRO A 424 -6.51 13.08 -22.56
CA PRO A 424 -5.68 13.04 -21.35
C PRO A 424 -6.03 14.16 -20.36
N SER A 425 -5.79 13.88 -19.07
CA SER A 425 -5.80 14.86 -17.99
C SER A 425 -4.68 15.91 -18.18
N PRO A 426 -4.87 17.19 -17.80
CA PRO A 426 -6.00 17.75 -17.04
C PRO A 426 -7.18 18.23 -17.89
N ASP A 427 -7.04 18.31 -19.21
CA ASP A 427 -8.06 18.91 -20.07
C ASP A 427 -9.30 18.02 -20.24
N GLU A 428 -9.14 16.69 -20.17
CA GLU A 428 -10.20 15.65 -20.21
C GLU A 428 -11.29 15.93 -21.25
N LYS A 429 -10.89 16.41 -22.43
CA LYS A 429 -11.84 16.75 -23.49
C LYS A 429 -12.61 15.51 -23.90
N HIS A 430 -13.94 15.59 -23.83
CA HIS A 430 -14.80 14.49 -24.26
C HIS A 430 -14.56 14.17 -25.75
N ILE A 431 -14.35 12.88 -26.05
CA ILE A 431 -14.12 12.37 -27.42
C ILE A 431 -15.37 11.67 -27.93
N ARG A 432 -15.88 10.70 -27.16
CA ARG A 432 -17.04 9.88 -27.54
C ARG A 432 -17.63 9.13 -26.36
N THR A 433 -18.91 8.77 -26.43
CA THR A 433 -19.53 7.77 -25.56
C THR A 433 -19.89 6.53 -26.35
N GLU A 434 -19.57 5.35 -25.82
CA GLU A 434 -19.91 4.05 -26.40
C GLU A 434 -20.66 3.20 -25.39
N THR A 435 -21.63 2.40 -25.84
CA THR A 435 -22.39 1.51 -24.94
C THR A 435 -22.29 0.07 -25.38
N VAL A 436 -22.19 -0.86 -24.43
CA VAL A 436 -22.16 -2.30 -24.71
C VAL A 436 -23.14 -3.03 -23.80
N LYS A 437 -23.90 -3.96 -24.37
CA LYS A 437 -24.80 -4.83 -23.62
C LYS A 437 -24.09 -6.14 -23.29
N LEU A 438 -24.12 -6.53 -22.03
CA LEU A 438 -23.57 -7.79 -21.55
C LEU A 438 -24.49 -8.95 -21.95
N ASP A 439 -23.88 -10.09 -22.29
CA ASP A 439 -24.63 -11.31 -22.59
C ASP A 439 -25.26 -11.94 -21.33
N ALA A 440 -25.92 -13.09 -21.50
CA ALA A 440 -26.60 -13.81 -20.42
C ALA A 440 -25.64 -14.32 -19.32
N ASN A 441 -24.33 -14.35 -19.59
CA ASN A 441 -23.29 -14.75 -18.66
C ASN A 441 -22.47 -13.56 -18.16
N GLY A 442 -22.89 -12.32 -18.46
CA GLY A 442 -22.18 -11.11 -18.06
C GLY A 442 -20.96 -10.77 -18.92
N ARG A 443 -20.77 -11.42 -20.07
CA ARG A 443 -19.60 -11.23 -20.93
C ARG A 443 -19.85 -10.09 -21.92
N PHE A 444 -18.79 -9.36 -22.26
CA PHE A 444 -18.87 -8.31 -23.27
C PHE A 444 -17.50 -8.02 -23.89
N SER A 445 -17.52 -7.42 -25.09
CA SER A 445 -16.35 -6.80 -25.70
C SER A 445 -16.74 -5.52 -26.46
N LEU A 446 -15.82 -4.57 -26.52
CA LEU A 446 -15.96 -3.27 -27.18
C LEU A 446 -14.66 -2.95 -27.90
N THR A 447 -14.73 -2.44 -29.13
CA THR A 447 -13.57 -1.92 -29.86
C THR A 447 -13.92 -0.56 -30.46
N VAL A 448 -13.10 0.44 -30.14
CA VAL A 448 -13.31 1.85 -30.51
C VAL A 448 -12.06 2.37 -31.22
N PRO A 449 -12.02 2.33 -32.56
CA PRO A 449 -10.86 2.78 -33.32
C PRO A 449 -10.84 4.31 -33.50
N ASN A 450 -9.68 4.83 -33.91
CA ASN A 450 -9.49 6.21 -34.37
C ASN A 450 -9.80 7.29 -33.31
N LEU A 451 -9.35 7.11 -32.05
CA LEU A 451 -9.60 8.09 -30.98
C LEU A 451 -8.70 9.34 -31.04
N GLY A 452 -7.61 9.31 -31.82
CA GLY A 452 -6.86 10.50 -32.23
C GLY A 452 -6.04 11.23 -31.15
N VAL A 453 -5.96 10.69 -29.93
CA VAL A 453 -5.21 11.27 -28.80
C VAL A 453 -4.13 10.32 -28.28
N SER A 454 -3.16 10.83 -27.52
CA SER A 454 -2.06 10.01 -27.01
C SER A 454 -2.50 9.01 -25.94
N ASP A 455 -3.37 9.45 -25.05
CA ASP A 455 -3.82 8.72 -23.87
C ASP A 455 -5.30 9.05 -23.63
N LEU A 456 -5.98 8.23 -22.86
CA LEU A 456 -7.40 8.37 -22.57
C LEU A 456 -7.68 8.41 -21.08
N THR A 457 -8.73 9.13 -20.75
CA THR A 457 -9.45 9.02 -19.48
C THR A 457 -10.82 8.43 -19.79
N ILE A 458 -11.13 7.27 -19.23
CA ILE A 458 -12.39 6.56 -19.50
C ILE A 458 -13.25 6.58 -18.23
N TYR A 459 -14.49 7.07 -18.35
CA TYR A 459 -15.51 6.94 -17.33
C TYR A 459 -16.47 5.81 -17.69
N LEU A 460 -16.35 4.69 -16.98
CA LEU A 460 -17.20 3.52 -17.16
C LEU A 460 -18.38 3.56 -16.18
N GLN A 461 -19.58 3.68 -16.71
CA GLN A 461 -20.82 3.62 -15.96
C GLN A 461 -21.48 2.24 -16.14
N VAL A 462 -21.53 1.46 -15.05
CA VAL A 462 -22.17 0.13 -15.02
C VAL A 462 -23.56 0.14 -14.36
N ASP A 463 -23.85 1.20 -13.60
CA ASP A 463 -25.12 1.48 -12.93
C ASP A 463 -25.39 3.01 -13.01
N PRO A 464 -26.65 3.48 -13.09
CA PRO A 464 -26.96 4.92 -13.11
C PRO A 464 -26.34 5.72 -11.96
N SER A 465 -26.02 5.07 -10.84
CA SER A 465 -25.50 5.67 -9.62
C SER A 465 -23.98 5.53 -9.46
N PHE A 466 -23.30 4.81 -10.38
CA PHE A 466 -21.89 4.43 -10.21
C PHE A 466 -21.06 4.59 -11.48
N MET A 467 -19.90 5.24 -11.36
CA MET A 467 -18.99 5.52 -12.48
C MET A 467 -17.53 5.29 -12.07
N TYR A 468 -16.82 4.39 -12.77
CA TYR A 468 -15.40 4.10 -12.61
C TYR A 468 -14.56 5.04 -13.48
N LEU A 469 -13.41 5.50 -12.96
CA LEU A 469 -12.41 6.26 -13.70
C LEU A 469 -11.22 5.36 -14.07
N ILE A 470 -10.90 5.26 -15.35
CA ILE A 470 -9.89 4.34 -15.88
C ILE A 470 -8.94 5.11 -16.80
N PRO A 471 -7.72 5.44 -16.34
CA PRO A 471 -6.71 6.03 -17.19
C PRO A 471 -6.06 4.95 -18.06
N THR A 472 -5.93 5.20 -19.37
CA THR A 472 -5.24 4.30 -20.30
C THR A 472 -4.25 5.06 -21.18
N ALA A 473 -2.99 4.64 -21.15
CA ALA A 473 -1.93 5.24 -21.98
C ALA A 473 -1.80 4.51 -23.32
N SER A 474 -1.21 5.12 -24.34
CA SER A 474 -0.89 4.39 -25.57
C SER A 474 -0.01 3.17 -25.30
N ASN A 475 -0.29 2.06 -25.99
CA ASN A 475 0.37 0.77 -25.80
C ASN A 475 0.23 0.21 -24.37
N SER A 476 -0.88 0.55 -23.70
CA SER A 476 -1.23 -0.05 -22.42
C SER A 476 -2.15 -1.25 -22.62
N ASP A 477 -1.96 -2.25 -21.78
CA ASP A 477 -2.84 -3.41 -21.66
C ASP A 477 -2.97 -3.73 -20.16
N VAL A 478 -4.13 -3.40 -19.59
CA VAL A 478 -4.38 -3.42 -18.15
C VAL A 478 -5.68 -4.16 -17.86
N THR A 479 -5.60 -5.15 -16.98
CA THR A 479 -6.78 -5.87 -16.46
C THR A 479 -7.11 -5.38 -15.07
N TYR A 480 -8.35 -4.96 -14.87
CA TYR A 480 -8.90 -4.51 -13.60
C TYR A 480 -9.90 -5.55 -13.09
N TYR A 481 -9.99 -5.65 -11.76
CA TYR A 481 -11.01 -6.41 -11.06
C TYR A 481 -12.16 -5.48 -10.65
N PHE A 482 -13.40 -5.91 -10.83
CA PHE A 482 -14.62 -5.16 -10.54
C PHE A 482 -15.60 -6.05 -9.77
N GLU A 483 -16.00 -5.60 -8.58
CA GLU A 483 -17.01 -6.28 -7.77
C GLU A 483 -18.44 -6.03 -8.27
#